data_AF-A0A5B1QTT1-F1
#
_entry.id   AF-A0A5B1QTT1-F1
#
_cell.length_a   1.000
_cell.length_b   1.000
_cell.length_c   1.000
_cell.angle_alpha   90.00
_cell.angle_beta   90.00
_cell.angle_gamma   90.00
#
_symmetry.space_group_name_H-M   'P 1'
#
loop_
_entity.id
_entity.type
_entity.pdbx_description
1 polymer ?
#
loop_
_entity_poly.entity_id
_entity_poly.type
_entity_poly.pdbx_seq_one_letter_code
_entity_poly.pdbx_strand_id
1 'polypeptide(L)'
;SPPPPCPDHFIAQALQRAQLPPCTVFAALYFLQCIKSTWPPARGMYSLLAFIPALMVATKMICTASYSITEWCTIAQDLLTPHAMIKIEQQLYWLLGPDVEIEPSVLAQFE
;
A
#
# COMPACT_ATOMS: atom_id res chain seq x y z
N SER A 1 -23.21 -10.57 12.87
CA SER A 1 -22.11 -9.84 12.23
C SER A 1 -21.77 -10.53 10.92
N PRO A 2 -21.59 -9.81 9.80
CA PRO A 2 -21.09 -10.43 8.57
C PRO A 2 -19.69 -11.00 8.82
N PRO A 3 -19.30 -12.11 8.16
CA PRO A 3 -17.95 -12.65 8.27
C PRO A 3 -16.95 -11.59 7.78
N PRO A 4 -15.76 -11.48 8.42
CA PRO A 4 -14.71 -10.60 7.92
C PRO A 4 -14.44 -10.96 6.45
N PRO A 5 -14.42 -9.98 5.53
CA PRO A 5 -14.18 -10.25 4.13
C PRO A 5 -12.86 -11.01 3.99
N CYS A 6 -12.87 -12.09 3.20
CA CYS A 6 -11.65 -12.81 2.90
C CYS A 6 -10.60 -11.83 2.36
N PRO A 7 -9.34 -11.95 2.78
CA PRO A 7 -8.29 -10.99 2.46
C PRO A 7 -8.16 -10.72 0.95
N ASP A 8 -8.32 -11.75 0.13
CA ASP A 8 -8.24 -11.64 -1.33
C ASP A 8 -9.37 -10.77 -1.90
N HIS A 9 -10.58 -10.86 -1.32
CA HIS A 9 -11.74 -10.10 -1.74
C HIS A 9 -11.60 -8.62 -1.37
N PHE A 10 -11.00 -8.32 -0.22
CA PHE A 10 -10.71 -6.96 0.20
C PHE A 10 -9.70 -6.28 -0.74
N ILE A 11 -8.61 -6.96 -1.07
CA ILE A 11 -7.60 -6.44 -1.99
C ILE A 11 -8.20 -6.23 -3.39
N ALA A 12 -8.91 -7.23 -3.92
CA ALA A 12 -9.54 -7.13 -5.24
C ALA A 12 -10.52 -5.95 -5.31
N GLN A 13 -11.34 -5.74 -4.27
CA GLN A 13 -12.25 -4.60 -4.23
C GLN A 13 -11.53 -3.26 -4.11
N ALA A 14 -10.47 -3.17 -3.30
CA ALA A 14 -9.67 -1.95 -3.19
C ALA A 14 -9.02 -1.58 -4.53
N LEU A 15 -8.47 -2.57 -5.23
CA LEU A 15 -7.89 -2.39 -6.57
C LEU A 15 -8.94 -1.96 -7.61
N GLN A 16 -10.12 -2.59 -7.60
CA GLN A 16 -11.21 -2.21 -8.49
C GLN A 16 -11.70 -0.77 -8.24
N ARG A 17 -11.76 -0.33 -6.98
CA ARG A 17 -12.16 1.04 -6.62
C ARG A 17 -11.10 2.08 -6.97
N ALA A 18 -9.82 1.73 -6.79
CA ALA A 18 -8.71 2.64 -7.03
C ALA A 18 -8.41 2.81 -8.53
N GLN A 19 -8.89 1.90 -9.40
CA GLN A 19 -8.70 1.96 -10.87
C GLN A 19 -7.22 2.20 -11.27
N LEU A 20 -6.30 1.56 -10.56
CA LEU A 20 -4.86 1.80 -10.73
C LEU A 20 -4.27 0.93 -11.85
N PRO A 21 -3.22 1.42 -12.54
CA PRO A 21 -2.43 0.60 -13.43
C PRO A 21 -1.80 -0.61 -12.70
N PRO A 22 -1.62 -1.76 -13.38
CA PRO A 22 -0.96 -2.94 -12.80
C PRO A 22 0.43 -2.64 -12.20
N CYS A 23 1.21 -1.76 -12.85
CA CYS A 23 2.53 -1.34 -12.38
C CYS A 23 2.51 -0.75 -10.96
N THR A 24 1.43 -0.04 -10.60
CA THR A 24 1.26 0.55 -9.26
C THR A 24 1.01 -0.52 -8.20
N VAL A 25 0.35 -1.61 -8.58
CA VAL A 25 0.09 -2.76 -7.70
C VAL A 25 1.41 -3.49 -7.41
N PHE A 26 2.23 -3.71 -8.44
CA PHE A 26 3.54 -4.34 -8.30
C PHE A 26 4.50 -3.53 -7.43
N ALA A 27 4.53 -2.21 -7.60
CA ALA A 27 5.29 -1.33 -6.73
C ALA A 27 4.83 -1.37 -5.27
N ALA A 28 3.51 -1.45 -5.04
CA ALA A 28 2.97 -1.60 -3.70
C ALA A 28 3.41 -2.92 -3.02
N LEU A 29 3.46 -4.01 -3.79
CA LEU A 29 3.96 -5.31 -3.32
C LEU A 29 5.46 -5.25 -2.99
N TYR A 30 6.25 -4.61 -3.86
CA TYR A 30 7.68 -4.38 -3.63
C TYR A 30 7.91 -3.61 -2.32
N PHE A 31 7.21 -2.49 -2.11
CA PHE A 31 7.32 -1.72 -0.87
C PHE A 31 6.90 -2.50 0.37
N LEU A 32 5.88 -3.35 0.25
CA LEU A 32 5.46 -4.22 1.33
C LEU A 32 6.53 -5.27 1.68
N GLN A 33 7.25 -5.78 0.67
CA GLN A 33 8.40 -6.67 0.88
C GLN A 33 9.58 -5.93 1.53
N CYS A 34 9.88 -4.70 1.12
CA CYS A 34 10.90 -3.86 1.77
C CYS A 34 10.57 -3.62 3.25
N ILE A 35 9.32 -3.27 3.57
CA ILE A 35 8.88 -3.09 4.97
C ILE A 35 9.10 -4.38 5.77
N LYS A 36 8.67 -5.53 5.22
CA LYS A 36 8.83 -6.85 5.87
C LYS A 36 10.29 -7.24 6.10
N SER A 37 11.18 -6.86 5.19
CA SER A 37 12.60 -7.20 5.28
C SER A 37 13.38 -6.30 6.23
N THR A 38 13.01 -5.01 6.32
CA THR A 38 13.77 -4.02 7.10
C THR A 38 13.28 -3.89 8.53
N TRP A 39 12.01 -4.21 8.80
CA TRP A 39 11.42 -4.10 10.12
C TRP A 39 11.22 -5.51 10.69
N PRO A 40 12.02 -5.94 11.69
CA PRO A 40 11.82 -7.25 12.31
C PRO A 40 10.40 -7.36 12.86
N PRO A 41 9.81 -8.56 12.90
CA PRO A 41 8.37 -8.75 13.04
C PRO A 41 7.87 -8.28 14.41
N ALA A 42 7.51 -7.00 14.50
CA ALA A 42 6.62 -6.48 15.51
C ALA A 42 5.24 -7.11 15.27
N ARG A 43 5.02 -8.24 15.96
CA ARG A 43 3.79 -9.03 16.00
C ARG A 43 2.56 -8.11 15.97
N GLY A 44 1.88 -8.05 14.82
CA GLY A 44 0.50 -7.54 14.73
C GLY A 44 0.22 -6.37 13.77
N MET A 45 1.21 -5.61 13.30
CA MET A 45 0.96 -4.42 12.45
C MET A 45 1.13 -4.66 10.94
N TYR A 46 1.68 -5.80 10.52
CA TYR A 46 1.88 -6.16 9.10
C TYR A 46 0.73 -7.02 8.56
N SER A 47 -0.50 -6.66 8.89
CA SER A 47 -1.68 -7.32 8.32
C SER A 47 -1.87 -6.87 6.87
N LEU A 48 -2.79 -7.53 6.18
CA LEU A 48 -3.31 -7.14 4.86
C LEU A 48 -3.61 -5.63 4.74
N LEU A 49 -3.90 -4.95 5.85
CA LEU A 49 -4.17 -3.52 5.90
C LEU A 49 -2.94 -2.67 5.55
N ALA A 50 -1.71 -3.14 5.79
CA ALA A 50 -0.49 -2.42 5.38
C ALA A 50 -0.33 -2.31 3.85
N PHE A 51 -1.08 -3.11 3.09
CA PHE A 51 -1.12 -3.03 1.63
C PHE A 51 -1.74 -1.71 1.14
N ILE A 52 -2.79 -1.20 1.79
CA ILE A 52 -3.46 0.03 1.32
C ILE A 52 -2.56 1.27 1.43
N PRO A 53 -1.86 1.52 2.56
CA PRO A 53 -0.86 2.59 2.64
C PRO A 53 0.31 2.41 1.66
N ALA A 54 0.77 1.17 1.43
CA ALA A 54 1.81 0.90 0.44
C ALA A 54 1.33 1.24 -0.99
N LEU A 55 0.08 0.90 -1.31
CA LEU A 55 -0.57 1.23 -2.56
C LEU A 55 -0.78 2.74 -2.72
N MET A 56 -1.12 3.45 -1.64
CA MET A 56 -1.19 4.90 -1.63
C MET A 56 0.15 5.55 -2.01
N VAL A 57 1.24 5.13 -1.36
CA VAL A 57 2.59 5.67 -1.64
C VAL A 57 3.01 5.32 -3.06
N ALA A 58 2.80 4.08 -3.50
CA ALA A 58 3.06 3.67 -4.89
C ALA A 58 2.28 4.52 -5.90
N THR A 59 1.02 4.83 -5.62
CA THR A 59 0.19 5.69 -6.47
C THR A 59 0.76 7.10 -6.54
N LYS A 60 1.20 7.69 -5.42
CA LYS A 60 1.84 9.02 -5.40
C LYS A 60 3.18 9.06 -6.14
N MET A 61 3.92 7.96 -6.17
CA MET A 61 5.23 7.87 -6.81
C MET A 61 5.14 7.60 -8.32
N ILE A 62 4.16 6.81 -8.76
CA ILE A 62 4.08 6.28 -10.13
C ILE A 62 2.96 6.96 -10.94
N CYS A 63 1.88 7.36 -10.28
CA CYS A 63 0.71 7.94 -10.93
C CYS A 63 0.57 9.42 -10.59
N THR A 64 -0.03 10.18 -11.50
CA THR A 64 -0.47 11.57 -11.25
C THR A 64 -1.77 11.63 -10.43
N ALA A 65 -2.36 10.48 -10.11
CA ALA A 65 -3.57 10.38 -9.31
C ALA A 65 -3.31 10.86 -7.87
N SER A 66 -4.01 11.92 -7.47
CA SER A 66 -3.96 12.48 -6.12
C SER A 66 -5.25 12.13 -5.40
N TYR A 67 -5.26 11.00 -4.72
CA TYR A 67 -6.32 10.64 -3.77
C TYR A 67 -5.96 11.20 -2.39
N SER A 68 -6.93 11.86 -1.77
CA SER A 68 -6.86 12.32 -0.38
C SER A 68 -6.77 11.14 0.59
N ILE A 69 -6.23 11.38 1.79
CA ILE A 69 -6.17 10.36 2.85
C ILE A 69 -7.57 9.83 3.20
N THR A 70 -8.60 10.70 3.14
CA THR A 70 -10.00 10.31 3.37
C THR A 70 -10.50 9.34 2.31
N GLU A 71 -10.19 9.57 1.03
CA GLU A 71 -10.54 8.63 -0.05
C GLU A 71 -9.83 7.28 0.10
N TRP A 72 -8.57 7.28 0.55
CA TRP A 72 -7.87 6.04 0.87
C TRP A 72 -8.49 5.29 2.05
N CYS A 73 -9.00 5.99 3.07
CA CYS A 73 -9.75 5.36 4.16
C CYS A 73 -11.02 4.70 3.63
N THR A 74 -11.76 5.37 2.74
CA THR A 74 -12.94 4.79 2.06
C THR A 74 -12.59 3.57 1.20
N ILE A 75 -11.47 3.62 0.46
CA ILE A 75 -10.95 2.47 -0.30
C ILE A 75 -10.60 1.32 0.65
N ALA A 76 -10.06 1.62 1.83
CA ALA A 76 -9.77 0.67 2.90
C ALA A 76 -11.02 0.22 3.69
N GLN A 77 -12.24 0.61 3.29
CA GLN A 77 -13.50 0.34 4.02
C GLN A 77 -13.47 0.82 5.48
N ASP A 78 -12.81 1.95 5.73
CA ASP A 78 -12.63 2.56 7.05
C ASP A 78 -11.95 1.63 8.08
N LEU A 79 -11.29 0.56 7.63
CA LEU A 79 -10.48 -0.32 8.46
C LEU A 79 -9.19 0.37 8.94
N LEU A 80 -8.81 1.48 8.30
CA LEU A 80 -7.66 2.30 8.63
C LEU A 80 -8.11 3.72 8.94
N THR A 81 -7.58 4.26 10.03
CA THR A 81 -7.78 5.67 10.36
C THR A 81 -6.81 6.55 9.58
N PRO A 82 -7.15 7.83 9.34
CA PRO A 82 -6.22 8.79 8.73
C PRO A 82 -4.86 8.86 9.44
N HIS A 83 -4.87 8.74 10.77
CA HIS A 83 -3.64 8.73 11.56
C HIS A 83 -2.76 7.50 11.26
N ALA A 84 -3.35 6.32 11.09
CA ALA A 84 -2.62 5.12 10.72
C ALA A 84 -2.04 5.22 9.30
N MET A 85 -2.81 5.76 8.35
CA MET A 85 -2.36 6.01 6.97
C MET A 85 -1.12 6.91 6.93
N ILE A 86 -1.18 8.06 7.62
CA ILE A 86 -0.06 9.02 7.70
C ILE A 86 1.16 8.38 8.36
N LYS A 87 0.97 7.64 9.45
CA LYS A 87 2.08 6.98 10.15
C LYS A 87 2.80 5.99 9.24
N ILE A 88 2.07 5.16 8.50
CA ILE A 88 2.67 4.16 7.61
C ILE A 88 3.32 4.84 6.39
N GLU A 89 2.71 5.91 5.86
CA GLU A 89 3.33 6.74 4.82
C GLU A 89 4.67 7.31 5.26
N GLN A 90 4.74 7.90 6.45
CA GLN A 90 5.99 8.44 6.99
C GLN A 90 7.05 7.34 7.19
N GLN A 91 6.64 6.16 7.66
CA GLN A 91 7.54 5.03 7.82
C GLN A 91 8.06 4.51 6.47
N LEU A 92 7.20 4.46 5.46
CA LEU A 92 7.57 4.12 4.09
C LEU A 92 8.53 5.16 3.52
N TYR A 93 8.24 6.45 3.67
CA TYR A 93 9.12 7.52 3.19
C TYR A 93 10.49 7.47 3.87
N TRP A 94 10.54 7.20 5.17
CA TRP A 94 11.81 7.03 5.89
C TRP A 94 12.59 5.79 5.45
N LEU A 95 11.89 4.69 5.16
CA LEU A 95 12.48 3.45 4.67
C LEU A 95 13.03 3.57 3.24
N LEU A 96 12.25 4.22 2.38
CA LEU A 96 12.52 4.41 0.97
C LEU A 96 13.62 5.46 0.78
N GLY A 97 13.63 6.51 1.60
CA GLY A 97 14.57 7.62 1.46
C GLY A 97 14.22 8.54 0.28
N PRO A 98 14.96 9.64 0.11
CA PRO A 98 14.68 10.66 -0.89
C PRO A 98 14.95 10.25 -2.35
N ASP A 99 15.66 9.14 -2.59
CA ASP A 99 16.14 8.73 -3.94
C ASP A 99 15.53 7.42 -4.44
N VAL A 100 14.23 7.16 -4.16
CA VAL A 100 13.57 5.96 -4.70
C VAL A 100 13.22 6.16 -6.17
N GLU A 101 14.21 5.92 -7.02
CA GLU A 101 13.98 5.43 -8.36
C GLU A 101 13.55 3.97 -8.26
N ILE A 102 12.27 3.71 -8.46
CA ILE A 102 11.79 2.34 -8.66
C ILE A 102 12.33 1.88 -10.01
N GLU A 103 13.44 1.17 -10.01
CA GLU A 103 14.04 0.67 -11.23
C GLU A 103 13.04 -0.28 -11.92
N PRO A 104 12.67 -0.06 -13.20
CA PRO A 104 11.65 -0.86 -13.89
C PRO A 104 11.98 -2.36 -13.92
N SER A 105 13.28 -2.70 -13.88
CA SER A 105 13.81 -4.07 -13.80
C SER A 105 13.41 -4.79 -12.51
N VAL A 106 13.19 -4.07 -11.41
CA VAL A 106 12.73 -4.62 -10.13
C VAL A 106 11.22 -4.88 -10.17
N LEU A 107 10.45 -4.04 -10.87
CA LEU A 107 9.01 -4.24 -11.06
C LEU A 107 8.70 -5.47 -11.90
N ALA A 108 9.55 -5.82 -12.85
CA ALA A 108 9.41 -7.03 -13.67
C ALA A 108 9.45 -8.35 -12.86
N GLN A 109 9.93 -8.33 -11.60
CA GLN A 109 9.89 -9.51 -10.71
C GLN A 109 8.51 -9.75 -10.10
N PHE A 110 7.60 -8.79 -10.25
CA PHE A 110 6.25 -8.83 -9.68
C PHE A 110 5.16 -8.91 -10.75
N GLU A 111 5.48 -8.71 -12.04
CA GLU A 111 4.61 -8.98 -13.22
C GLU A 111 4.36 -10.48 -13.42
#